data_AF-A0AAP2GGX2-F1
#
_entry.id   AF-A0AAP2GGX2-F1
#
_cell.length_a   1.000
_cell.length_b   1.000
_cell.length_c   1.000
_cell.angle_alpha   90.00
_cell.angle_beta   90.00
_cell.angle_gamma   90.00
#
_symmetry.space_group_name_H-M   'P 1'
#
loop_
_entity.id
_entity.type
_entity.pdbx_description
1 polymer ?
#
loop_
_entity_poly.entity_id
_entity_poly.type
_entity_poly.pdbx_seq_one_letter_code
_entity_poly.pdbx_strand_id
1 'polypeptide(L)'
;MTRHLLSCLLPVFVIAMGSFGAAAQSIAELERRNGFKDIQLGAVADSVKGSKMKKEFKEKDQYPAKLYEVSHPDYERIGEVKVKEIAMKSYRDMIYEISVTTEKDPRLMKALESLYGKAEYDIKNQIYFWKSDSIILKFQATGKHHLELTYLSPPLFARMKDDKNQKVNDIANDF
;
A
#
# COMPACT_ATOMS: atom_id res chain seq x y z
N MET A 1 10.19 79.88 18.73
CA MET A 1 10.73 78.62 19.30
C MET A 1 10.21 77.47 18.46
N THR A 2 10.89 77.10 17.38
CA THR A 2 11.87 75.98 17.28
C THR A 2 11.28 74.58 17.49
N ARG A 3 11.34 73.80 16.39
CA ARG A 3 11.42 72.32 16.27
C ARG A 3 10.05 71.58 16.31
N HIS A 4 9.77 70.46 15.63
CA HIS A 4 10.57 69.33 15.13
C HIS A 4 9.83 68.54 14.01
N LEU A 5 10.60 67.96 13.08
CA LEU A 5 10.52 66.57 12.51
C LEU A 5 9.18 66.11 11.90
N LEU A 6 9.03 65.92 10.58
CA LEU A 6 9.62 64.88 9.72
C LEU A 6 9.67 63.48 10.37
N SER A 7 8.70 62.60 10.04
CA SER A 7 8.82 61.14 9.89
C SER A 7 7.49 60.43 10.15
N CYS A 8 7.08 59.56 9.21
CA CYS A 8 6.37 58.29 9.39
C CYS A 8 5.79 57.90 8.00
N LEU A 9 6.60 57.40 7.07
CA LEU A 9 6.88 55.96 6.86
C LEU A 9 5.61 55.09 6.81
N LEU A 10 5.20 54.80 5.56
CA LEU A 10 4.71 53.52 5.01
C LEU A 10 3.76 52.66 5.86
N PRO A 11 2.52 52.40 5.40
CA PRO A 11 1.85 51.16 5.76
C PRO A 11 2.46 50.02 4.94
N VAL A 12 3.36 49.26 5.56
CA VAL A 12 3.74 47.92 5.13
C VAL A 12 2.50 47.03 5.26
N PHE A 13 1.80 46.77 4.16
CA PHE A 13 0.74 45.78 4.14
C PHE A 13 1.37 44.39 4.02
N VAL A 14 1.46 43.72 5.16
CA VAL A 14 1.89 42.34 5.34
C VAL A 14 0.91 41.41 4.62
N ILE A 15 1.26 40.92 3.43
CA ILE A 15 0.61 39.74 2.84
C ILE A 15 1.34 38.52 3.39
N ALA A 16 0.94 38.11 4.59
CA ALA A 16 1.33 36.83 5.16
C ALA A 16 0.20 35.82 4.94
N MET A 17 0.63 34.61 4.57
CA MET A 17 -0.07 33.33 4.73
C MET A 17 -1.23 33.01 3.78
N GLY A 18 -0.90 32.15 2.83
CA GLY A 18 -1.86 31.33 2.10
C GLY A 18 -1.20 30.17 1.36
N SER A 19 -0.07 29.63 1.86
CA SER A 19 0.47 28.37 1.35
C SER A 19 -0.43 27.23 1.83
N PHE A 20 -1.58 27.06 1.19
CA PHE A 20 -2.39 25.85 1.35
C PHE A 20 -1.57 24.67 0.83
N GLY A 21 -1.07 23.86 1.76
CA GLY A 21 -0.35 22.63 1.46
C GLY A 21 -1.25 21.64 0.73
N ALA A 22 -1.21 21.66 -0.60
CA ALA A 22 -1.80 20.65 -1.45
C ALA A 22 -0.90 19.41 -1.49
N ALA A 23 -0.90 18.55 -0.45
CA ALA A 23 -0.10 17.31 -0.51
C ALA A 23 -0.48 16.16 0.48
N ALA A 24 -1.60 16.21 1.22
CA ALA A 24 -1.89 15.18 2.24
C ALA A 24 -3.13 14.32 1.98
N GLN A 25 -3.91 14.61 0.93
CA GLN A 25 -5.23 14.01 0.75
C GLN A 25 -5.20 12.58 0.21
N SER A 26 -4.02 12.04 -0.13
CA SER A 26 -3.93 10.95 -1.09
C SER A 26 -3.39 9.63 -0.50
N ILE A 27 -2.26 9.65 0.22
CA ILE A 27 -1.72 8.44 0.87
C ILE A 27 -2.56 8.01 2.09
N ALA A 28 -3.15 8.95 2.82
CA ALA A 28 -3.99 8.63 3.98
C ALA A 28 -5.20 7.74 3.62
N GLU A 29 -5.77 7.90 2.41
CA GLU A 29 -6.87 7.06 1.94
C GLU A 29 -6.41 5.63 1.64
N LEU A 30 -5.18 5.45 1.15
CA LEU A 30 -4.57 4.12 0.97
C LEU A 30 -4.38 3.43 2.32
N GLU A 31 -3.85 4.14 3.33
CA GLU A 31 -3.69 3.62 4.68
C GLU A 31 -5.03 3.28 5.33
N ARG A 32 -6.03 4.15 5.19
CA ARG A 32 -7.39 3.92 5.72
C ARG A 32 -8.02 2.65 5.14
N ARG A 33 -7.79 2.38 3.85
CA ARG A 33 -8.29 1.17 3.18
C ARG A 33 -7.52 -0.07 3.57
N ASN A 34 -6.20 0.04 3.74
CA ASN A 34 -5.29 -1.03 4.15
C ASN A 34 -5.46 -2.35 3.36
N GLY A 35 -5.77 -2.28 2.05
CA GLY A 35 -6.00 -3.47 1.24
C GLY A 35 -6.92 -3.25 0.05
N PHE A 36 -7.65 -4.31 -0.32
CA PHE A 36 -8.52 -4.36 -1.50
C PHE A 36 -9.97 -4.60 -1.09
N LYS A 37 -10.86 -3.64 -1.39
CA LYS A 37 -12.28 -3.67 -0.97
C LYS A 37 -12.39 -3.88 0.55
N ASP A 38 -13.05 -4.95 1.01
CA ASP A 38 -13.15 -5.35 2.41
C ASP A 38 -12.06 -6.34 2.84
N ILE A 39 -11.15 -6.74 1.94
CA ILE A 39 -9.98 -7.58 2.27
C ILE A 39 -8.85 -6.68 2.78
N GLN A 40 -8.54 -6.80 4.06
CA GLN A 40 -7.53 -5.98 4.73
C GLN A 40 -6.24 -6.76 5.02
N LEU A 41 -5.10 -6.09 4.86
CA LEU A 41 -3.82 -6.58 5.36
C LEU A 41 -3.87 -6.71 6.88
N GLY A 42 -3.27 -7.75 7.43
CA GLY A 42 -3.29 -8.08 8.85
C GLY A 42 -4.55 -8.80 9.33
N ALA A 43 -5.60 -8.89 8.51
CA ALA A 43 -6.76 -9.72 8.83
C ALA A 43 -6.42 -11.21 8.73
N VAL A 44 -7.25 -12.05 9.37
CA VAL A 44 -7.13 -13.51 9.29
C VAL A 44 -7.55 -13.97 7.90
N ALA A 45 -6.72 -14.75 7.21
CA ALA A 45 -6.98 -15.15 5.82
C ALA A 45 -8.27 -15.96 5.66
N ASP A 46 -8.59 -16.81 6.64
CA ASP A 46 -9.81 -17.63 6.64
C ASP A 46 -11.09 -16.83 6.92
N SER A 47 -11.00 -15.58 7.40
CA SER A 47 -12.18 -14.74 7.57
C SER A 47 -12.63 -14.05 6.28
N VAL A 48 -11.86 -14.14 5.21
CA VAL A 48 -12.16 -13.52 3.91
C VAL A 48 -13.18 -14.35 3.15
N LYS A 49 -14.25 -13.71 2.65
CA LYS A 49 -15.31 -14.39 1.90
C LYS A 49 -14.75 -15.06 0.64
N GLY A 50 -15.06 -16.33 0.46
CA GLY A 50 -14.62 -17.09 -0.72
C GLY A 50 -13.13 -17.37 -0.76
N SER A 51 -12.40 -17.21 0.36
CA SER A 51 -11.00 -17.63 0.43
C SER A 51 -10.89 -19.16 0.48
N LYS A 52 -9.88 -19.69 -0.20
CA LYS A 52 -9.54 -21.11 -0.20
C LYS A 52 -8.03 -21.28 -0.17
N MET A 53 -7.54 -21.93 0.88
CA MET A 53 -6.11 -22.27 0.99
C MET A 53 -5.70 -23.20 -0.14
N LYS A 54 -4.61 -22.87 -0.82
CA LYS A 54 -4.04 -23.61 -1.94
C LYS A 54 -2.85 -24.44 -1.56
N LYS A 55 -1.90 -23.84 -0.84
CA LYS A 55 -0.69 -24.50 -0.39
C LYS A 55 -0.02 -23.75 0.74
N GLU A 56 0.76 -24.49 1.51
CA GLU A 56 1.77 -23.94 2.40
C GLU A 56 3.11 -23.85 1.67
N PHE A 57 3.93 -22.87 2.01
CA PHE A 57 5.25 -22.66 1.44
C PHE A 57 6.16 -21.91 2.41
N LYS A 58 7.43 -21.69 2.01
CA LYS A 58 8.36 -20.82 2.73
C LYS A 58 8.63 -19.57 1.92
N GLU A 59 8.18 -18.42 2.42
CA GLU A 59 8.51 -17.12 1.84
C GLU A 59 10.01 -16.86 2.00
N LYS A 60 10.70 -16.53 0.90
CA LYS A 60 12.17 -16.40 0.83
C LYS A 60 12.93 -17.60 1.42
N ASP A 61 12.37 -18.80 1.28
CA ASP A 61 12.88 -20.07 1.84
C ASP A 61 13.01 -20.10 3.36
N GLN A 62 12.44 -19.11 4.06
CA GLN A 62 12.70 -18.86 5.49
C GLN A 62 11.43 -18.82 6.33
N TYR A 63 10.37 -18.17 5.85
CA TYR A 63 9.20 -17.86 6.68
C TYR A 63 8.02 -18.75 6.29
N PRO A 64 7.48 -19.59 7.19
CA PRO A 64 6.30 -20.39 6.91
C PRO A 64 5.12 -19.50 6.53
N ALA A 65 4.58 -19.73 5.33
CA ALA A 65 3.51 -18.93 4.77
C ALA A 65 2.46 -19.83 4.10
N LYS A 66 1.26 -19.29 3.92
CA LYS A 66 0.15 -19.96 3.23
C LYS A 66 -0.31 -19.10 2.07
N LEU A 67 -0.62 -19.75 0.95
CA LEU A 67 -1.20 -19.12 -0.25
C LEU A 67 -2.69 -19.46 -0.32
N TYR A 68 -3.51 -18.44 -0.55
CA TYR A 68 -4.95 -18.55 -0.74
C TYR A 68 -5.34 -17.99 -2.10
N GLU A 69 -6.36 -18.57 -2.69
CA GLU A 69 -7.11 -17.95 -3.79
C GLU A 69 -8.44 -17.44 -3.23
N VAL A 70 -8.93 -16.32 -3.75
CA VAL A 70 -10.22 -15.74 -3.36
C VAL A 70 -11.14 -15.68 -4.58
N SER A 71 -12.33 -16.26 -4.44
CA SER A 71 -13.37 -16.21 -5.46
C SER A 71 -14.72 -15.89 -4.81
N HIS A 72 -15.25 -14.70 -5.09
CA HIS A 72 -16.53 -14.24 -4.57
C HIS A 72 -17.14 -13.17 -5.51
N PRO A 73 -18.46 -13.16 -5.73
CA PRO A 73 -19.12 -12.18 -6.62
C PRO A 73 -18.80 -10.72 -6.31
N ASP A 74 -18.72 -10.37 -5.02
CA ASP A 74 -18.36 -9.02 -4.56
C ASP A 74 -17.00 -8.55 -5.08
N TYR A 75 -16.12 -9.46 -5.51
CA TYR A 75 -14.74 -9.17 -5.89
C TYR A 75 -14.46 -9.29 -7.39
N GLU A 76 -15.45 -9.66 -8.20
CA GLU A 76 -15.27 -9.95 -9.63
C GLU A 76 -14.88 -8.74 -10.48
N ARG A 77 -15.08 -7.51 -9.98
CA ARG A 77 -14.86 -6.27 -10.75
C ARG A 77 -14.31 -5.11 -9.94
N ILE A 78 -13.58 -4.21 -10.60
CA ILE A 78 -13.24 -2.87 -10.12
C ILE A 78 -13.93 -1.87 -11.04
N GLY A 79 -15.10 -1.37 -10.64
CA GLY A 79 -16.00 -0.65 -11.54
C GLY A 79 -16.34 -1.52 -12.76
N GLU A 80 -15.97 -1.05 -13.95
CA GLU A 80 -16.16 -1.80 -15.20
C GLU A 80 -15.04 -2.80 -15.50
N VAL A 81 -13.93 -2.81 -14.77
CA VAL A 81 -12.78 -3.67 -15.08
C VAL A 81 -12.95 -5.04 -14.44
N LYS A 82 -12.85 -6.10 -15.24
CA LYS A 82 -12.95 -7.47 -14.74
C LYS A 82 -11.70 -7.87 -13.95
N VAL A 83 -11.91 -8.44 -12.76
CA VAL A 83 -10.89 -9.11 -11.97
C VAL A 83 -10.79 -10.55 -12.46
N LYS A 84 -9.57 -10.98 -12.77
CA LYS A 84 -9.26 -12.33 -13.23
C LYS A 84 -8.95 -13.27 -12.06
N GLU A 85 -8.16 -12.78 -11.11
CA GLU A 85 -7.66 -13.57 -9.99
C GLU A 85 -7.39 -12.67 -8.80
N ILE A 86 -7.68 -13.19 -7.61
CA ILE A 86 -7.24 -12.61 -6.35
C ILE A 86 -6.52 -13.71 -5.57
N ALA A 87 -5.28 -13.42 -5.18
CA ALA A 87 -4.48 -14.28 -4.34
C ALA A 87 -4.08 -13.55 -3.05
N MET A 88 -3.98 -14.28 -1.95
CA MET A 88 -3.49 -13.74 -0.68
C MET A 88 -2.37 -14.61 -0.16
N LYS A 89 -1.36 -14.00 0.44
CA LYS A 89 -0.37 -14.73 1.23
C LYS A 89 -0.50 -14.35 2.69
N SER A 90 -0.41 -15.34 3.58
CA SER A 90 -0.49 -15.13 5.02
C SER A 90 0.73 -15.67 5.76
N TYR A 91 1.07 -15.02 6.87
CA TYR A 91 2.07 -15.45 7.85
C TYR A 91 1.42 -15.45 9.23
N ARG A 92 1.50 -16.57 9.95
CA ARG A 92 0.70 -16.79 11.18
C ARG A 92 -0.78 -16.45 10.96
N ASP A 93 -1.31 -16.93 9.84
CA ASP A 93 -2.69 -16.72 9.37
C ASP A 93 -3.10 -15.27 9.09
N MET A 94 -2.23 -14.28 9.34
CA MET A 94 -2.44 -12.87 9.00
C MET A 94 -2.00 -12.58 7.56
N ILE A 95 -2.86 -11.92 6.79
CA ILE A 95 -2.58 -11.55 5.40
C ILE A 95 -1.47 -10.50 5.34
N TYR A 96 -0.35 -10.78 4.67
CA TYR A 96 0.72 -9.81 4.45
C TYR A 96 0.84 -9.34 3.00
N GLU A 97 0.21 -10.05 2.07
CA GLU A 97 0.19 -9.71 0.64
C GLU A 97 -1.18 -10.04 0.06
N ILE A 98 -1.73 -9.11 -0.72
CA ILE A 98 -2.92 -9.31 -1.56
C ILE A 98 -2.52 -8.98 -2.99
N SER A 99 -2.67 -9.93 -3.91
CA SER A 99 -2.43 -9.72 -5.35
C SER A 99 -3.75 -9.80 -6.10
N VAL A 100 -4.07 -8.77 -6.86
CA VAL A 100 -5.27 -8.68 -7.70
C VAL A 100 -4.83 -8.54 -9.15
N THR A 101 -5.15 -9.55 -9.96
CA THR A 101 -4.92 -9.52 -11.40
C THR A 101 -6.20 -9.13 -12.12
N THR A 102 -6.13 -8.14 -13.01
CA THR A 102 -7.28 -7.64 -13.77
C THR A 102 -7.05 -7.73 -15.27
N GLU A 103 -8.10 -7.53 -16.07
CA GLU A 103 -7.92 -7.15 -17.47
C GLU A 103 -7.17 -5.81 -17.59
N LYS A 104 -6.42 -5.65 -18.68
CA LYS A 104 -5.66 -4.42 -18.92
C LYS A 104 -6.61 -3.28 -19.28
N ASP A 105 -6.74 -2.33 -18.36
CA ASP A 105 -7.46 -1.07 -18.57
C ASP A 105 -6.63 0.11 -18.04
N PRO A 106 -6.17 1.04 -18.89
CA PRO A 106 -5.36 2.19 -18.46
C PRO A 106 -6.12 3.16 -17.54
N ARG A 107 -7.46 3.09 -17.47
CA ARG A 107 -8.27 3.89 -16.55
C ARG A 107 -8.00 3.52 -15.10
N LEU A 108 -7.56 2.29 -14.80
CA LEU A 108 -7.20 1.88 -13.44
C LEU A 108 -6.08 2.75 -12.86
N MET A 109 -5.03 3.01 -13.63
CA MET A 109 -3.92 3.86 -13.18
C MET A 109 -4.42 5.27 -12.84
N LYS A 110 -5.23 5.86 -13.71
CA LYS A 110 -5.80 7.19 -13.48
C LYS A 110 -6.70 7.22 -12.24
N ALA A 111 -7.49 6.17 -12.02
CA ALA A 111 -8.34 6.05 -10.84
C ALA A 111 -7.49 5.94 -9.56
N LEU A 112 -6.43 5.12 -9.57
CA LEU A 112 -5.50 5.02 -8.44
C LEU A 112 -4.80 6.34 -8.17
N GLU A 113 -4.33 7.06 -9.20
CA GLU A 113 -3.72 8.38 -9.00
C GLU A 113 -4.72 9.42 -8.48
N SER A 114 -5.99 9.32 -8.88
CA SER A 114 -7.05 10.19 -8.37
C SER A 114 -7.36 9.93 -6.90
N LEU A 115 -7.19 8.69 -6.42
CA LEU A 115 -7.44 8.31 -5.03
C LEU A 115 -6.22 8.56 -4.14
N TYR A 116 -5.03 8.19 -4.64
CA TYR A 116 -3.81 8.07 -3.85
C TYR A 116 -2.72 9.04 -4.24
N GLY A 117 -2.99 9.93 -5.20
CA GLY A 117 -2.04 10.93 -5.67
C GLY A 117 -1.09 10.33 -6.69
N LYS A 118 -0.10 11.09 -7.15
CA LYS A 118 0.86 10.61 -8.13
C LYS A 118 1.68 9.44 -7.58
N ALA A 119 1.79 8.38 -8.38
CA ALA A 119 2.63 7.23 -8.03
C ALA A 119 4.11 7.58 -8.15
N GLU A 120 4.93 6.96 -7.31
CA GLU A 120 6.35 6.84 -7.57
C GLU A 120 6.58 5.78 -8.66
N TYR A 121 7.68 5.90 -9.41
CA TYR A 121 8.01 4.97 -10.49
C TYR A 121 9.41 4.37 -10.30
N ASP A 122 9.45 3.04 -10.17
CA ASP A 122 10.68 2.26 -10.17
C ASP A 122 11.02 1.89 -11.62
N ILE A 123 11.98 2.61 -12.20
CA ILE A 123 12.43 2.40 -13.59
C ILE A 123 13.00 1.00 -13.80
N LYS A 124 13.73 0.46 -12.81
CA LYS A 124 14.43 -0.82 -12.94
C LYS A 124 13.43 -1.97 -13.07
N ASN A 125 12.38 -1.91 -12.25
CA ASN A 125 11.37 -2.96 -12.22
C ASN A 125 10.12 -2.63 -13.07
N GLN A 126 10.02 -1.42 -13.61
CA GLN A 126 8.86 -0.90 -14.34
C GLN A 126 7.56 -0.96 -13.51
N ILE A 127 7.67 -0.57 -12.24
CA ILE A 127 6.57 -0.63 -11.27
C ILE A 127 6.19 0.77 -10.84
N TYR A 128 4.90 1.08 -10.90
CA TYR A 128 4.33 2.24 -10.21
C TYR A 128 3.95 1.85 -8.79
N PHE A 129 4.22 2.69 -7.81
CA PHE A 129 3.85 2.37 -6.44
C PHE A 129 3.45 3.59 -5.60
N TRP A 130 2.64 3.29 -4.58
CA TRP A 130 2.31 4.19 -3.49
C TRP A 130 2.76 3.53 -2.20
N LYS A 131 3.35 4.30 -1.30
CA LYS A 131 3.92 3.79 -0.07
C LYS A 131 3.51 4.65 1.12
N SER A 132 3.28 3.96 2.22
CA SER A 132 3.15 4.50 3.57
C SER A 132 3.93 3.61 4.54
N ASP A 133 3.81 3.88 5.84
CA ASP A 133 4.42 3.04 6.88
C ASP A 133 3.69 1.70 7.06
N SER A 134 2.38 1.69 6.77
CA SER A 134 1.50 0.54 7.03
C SER A 134 1.25 -0.33 5.80
N ILE A 135 1.35 0.24 4.58
CA ILE A 135 1.03 -0.42 3.32
C ILE A 135 1.87 0.08 2.14
N ILE A 136 2.20 -0.84 1.24
CA ILE A 136 2.71 -0.53 -0.10
C ILE A 136 1.72 -1.08 -1.13
N LEU A 137 1.28 -0.24 -2.08
CA LEU A 137 0.54 -0.66 -3.26
C LEU A 137 1.46 -0.58 -4.48
N LYS A 138 1.65 -1.69 -5.16
CA LYS A 138 2.35 -1.76 -6.46
C LYS A 138 1.34 -1.95 -7.58
N PHE A 139 1.61 -1.31 -8.71
CA PHE A 139 0.84 -1.41 -9.95
C PHE A 139 1.79 -1.66 -11.11
N GLN A 140 1.59 -2.78 -11.80
CA GLN A 140 2.43 -3.19 -12.92
C GLN A 140 1.64 -3.94 -13.98
N ALA A 141 2.18 -4.01 -15.19
CA ALA A 141 1.67 -4.93 -16.20
C ALA A 141 2.10 -6.36 -15.86
N THR A 142 1.20 -7.33 -16.02
CA THR A 142 1.52 -8.75 -15.92
C THR A 142 1.07 -9.47 -17.20
N GLY A 143 2.02 -10.07 -17.91
CA GLY A 143 1.79 -10.57 -19.26
C GLY A 143 1.32 -9.49 -20.25
N LYS A 144 0.69 -9.92 -21.35
CA LYS A 144 0.30 -9.02 -22.46
C LYS A 144 -1.03 -8.28 -22.21
N HIS A 145 -1.95 -8.90 -21.48
CA HIS A 145 -3.36 -8.50 -21.41
C HIS A 145 -3.86 -8.22 -19.98
N HIS A 146 -2.97 -8.19 -18.99
CA HIS A 146 -3.35 -8.02 -17.60
C HIS A 146 -2.54 -6.95 -16.88
N LEU A 147 -3.13 -6.44 -15.81
CA LEU A 147 -2.51 -5.58 -14.82
C LEU A 147 -2.55 -6.28 -13.48
N GLU A 148 -1.56 -6.02 -12.64
CA GLU A 148 -1.49 -6.54 -11.29
C GLU A 148 -1.42 -5.40 -10.29
N LEU A 149 -2.26 -5.48 -9.26
CA LEU A 149 -2.21 -4.65 -8.07
C LEU A 149 -1.73 -5.51 -6.91
N THR A 150 -0.59 -5.18 -6.31
CA THR A 150 -0.04 -5.91 -5.16
C THR A 150 -0.03 -5.01 -3.93
N TYR A 151 -0.83 -5.35 -2.93
CA TYR A 151 -0.85 -4.70 -1.63
C TYR A 151 0.04 -5.49 -0.68
N LEU A 152 0.96 -4.82 0.02
CA LEU A 152 1.95 -5.43 0.90
C LEU A 152 1.91 -4.76 2.27
N SER A 153 2.12 -5.54 3.34
CA SER A 153 2.21 -5.05 4.73
C SER A 153 3.66 -4.97 5.22
N PRO A 154 4.33 -3.80 5.16
CA PRO A 154 5.65 -3.63 5.76
C PRO A 154 5.73 -4.07 7.24
N PRO A 155 4.74 -3.79 8.11
CA PRO A 155 4.80 -4.23 9.50
C PRO A 155 4.88 -5.74 9.68
N LEU A 156 4.17 -6.54 8.86
CA LEU A 156 4.25 -7.99 8.93
C LEU A 156 5.59 -8.53 8.41
N PHE A 157 6.17 -7.91 7.37
CA PHE A 157 7.53 -8.25 6.95
C PHE A 157 8.59 -7.94 8.02
N ALA A 158 8.42 -6.85 8.77
CA ALA A 158 9.29 -6.53 9.90
C ALA A 158 9.19 -7.62 10.98
N ARG A 159 7.96 -8.00 11.38
CA ARG A 159 7.74 -9.08 12.36
C ARG A 159 8.35 -10.41 11.93
N MET A 160 8.22 -10.79 10.66
CA MET A 160 8.87 -12.00 10.13
C MET A 160 10.39 -11.97 10.35
N LYS A 161 11.03 -10.82 10.10
CA LYS A 161 12.48 -10.63 10.31
C LYS A 161 12.84 -10.71 11.79
N ASP A 162 12.06 -10.06 12.66
CA ASP A 162 12.29 -10.03 14.09
C ASP A 162 12.18 -11.42 14.72
N ASP A 163 11.15 -12.19 14.33
CA ASP A 163 10.96 -13.59 14.76
C ASP A 163 12.14 -14.49 14.39
N LYS A 164 12.76 -14.23 13.23
CA LYS A 164 13.97 -14.96 12.82
C LYS A 164 15.16 -14.58 13.70
N ASN A 165 15.37 -13.29 13.94
CA ASN A 165 16.46 -12.81 14.78
C ASN A 165 16.35 -13.35 16.20
N GLN A 166 15.13 -13.40 16.75
CA GLN A 166 14.88 -13.98 18.06
C GLN A 166 15.30 -15.46 18.10
N LYS A 167 14.89 -16.26 17.11
CA LYS A 167 15.30 -17.68 17.03
C LYS A 167 16.81 -17.88 16.96
N VAL A 168 17.53 -16.99 16.27
CA VAL A 168 19.01 -17.03 16.22
C VAL A 168 19.60 -16.72 17.59
N ASN A 169 19.05 -15.71 18.28
CA ASN A 169 19.50 -15.34 19.63
C ASN A 169 19.21 -16.43 20.66
N ASP A 170 18.04 -17.08 20.58
CA ASP A 170 17.68 -18.19 21.47
C ASP A 170 18.67 -19.35 21.32
N ILE A 171 19.02 -19.72 20.07
CA ILE A 171 20.06 -20.72 19.78
C ILE A 171 21.42 -20.28 20.34
N ALA A 172 21.79 -19.01 20.18
CA ALA A 172 23.07 -18.48 20.67
C ALA A 172 23.17 -18.51 22.20
N ASN A 173 22.06 -18.34 22.91
CA ASN A 173 22.00 -18.38 24.38
C ASN A 173 22.04 -19.82 24.94
N ASP A 174 21.78 -20.83 24.11
CA ASP A 174 21.85 -22.25 24.48
C ASP A 174 23.27 -22.84 24.41
N PHE A 175 24.24 -22.06 23.89
CA PHE A 175 25.68 -22.40 23.91
C PHE A 175 26.39 -21.79 25.12
#